data_AF-A0A535PAI5-F1
#
_entry.id   AF-A0A535PAI5-F1
#
_cell.length_a   1.000
_cell.length_b   1.000
_cell.length_c   1.000
_cell.angle_alpha   90.00
_cell.angle_beta   90.00
_cell.angle_gamma   90.00
#
_symmetry.space_group_name_H-M   'P 1'
#
loop_
_entity.id
_entity.type
_entity.pdbx_description
1 polymer ?
#
loop_
_entity_poly.entity_id
_entity_poly.type
_entity_poly.pdbx_seq_one_letter_code
_entity_poly.pdbx_strand_id
1 'polypeptide(L)'
;MRSRSTRTFVLCFTLPYLFQRHPGAEMAEVASMSMELLASPYIDQEHGGYYSEADAERSRRGLLERAVHFFTHCASVDAFQQWMYTTPEGRDADARDQKWLELRRRFEGDEVDWSGLDAERIARWYYQPHFFDYPFYYIEYGIAQLGALQVWRNSLNERPSAVRRYREALALGGTRPLPELYEAAGARLIFDSEGMREIIGLVEEELATLDP
;
A
#
# COMPACT_ATOMS: atom_id res chain seq x y z
N MET A 1 1.07 13.20 -15.84
CA MET A 1 1.65 11.85 -16.01
C MET A 1 3.12 11.85 -15.57
N ARG A 2 3.39 11.70 -14.28
CA ARG A 2 4.74 11.36 -13.81
C ARG A 2 4.79 9.85 -13.75
N SER A 3 5.36 9.26 -14.80
CA SER A 3 5.77 7.85 -14.82
C SER A 3 6.64 7.59 -13.59
N ARG A 4 6.22 6.66 -12.73
CA ARG A 4 7.01 6.17 -11.60
C ARG A 4 8.26 5.49 -12.17
N SER A 5 9.38 6.23 -12.21
CA SER A 5 10.70 5.74 -12.61
C SER A 5 11.35 4.79 -11.57
N THR A 6 10.57 4.14 -10.71
CA THR A 6 11.05 3.38 -9.54
C THR A 6 10.45 1.98 -9.48
N ARG A 7 10.35 1.28 -10.62
CA ARG A 7 10.18 -0.20 -10.62
C ARG A 7 11.52 -0.94 -10.64
N THR A 8 12.63 -0.19 -10.73
CA THR A 8 14.00 -0.72 -10.70
C THR A 8 14.73 -0.12 -9.50
N PHE A 9 15.24 -0.97 -8.63
CA PHE A 9 16.03 -0.52 -7.49
C PHE A 9 17.46 -0.21 -7.94
N VAL A 10 18.02 0.92 -7.49
CA VAL A 10 19.44 1.21 -7.76
C VAL A 10 20.34 0.06 -7.28
N LEU A 11 19.92 -0.58 -6.19
CA LEU A 11 20.60 -1.71 -5.56
C LEU A 11 20.67 -2.97 -6.42
N CYS A 12 19.78 -3.13 -7.42
CA CYS A 12 19.75 -4.31 -8.28
C CYS A 12 20.44 -4.08 -9.64
N PHE A 13 21.00 -2.90 -9.92
CA PHE A 13 21.69 -2.61 -11.19
C PHE A 13 22.96 -3.44 -11.40
N THR A 14 23.54 -3.97 -10.33
CA THR A 14 24.70 -4.87 -10.39
C THR A 14 24.33 -6.26 -10.92
N LEU A 15 23.03 -6.60 -11.01
CA LEU A 15 22.59 -7.89 -11.52
C LEU A 15 22.82 -7.98 -13.04
N PRO A 16 23.32 -9.13 -13.54
CA PRO A 16 23.78 -9.26 -14.92
C PRO A 16 22.66 -9.22 -15.95
N TYR A 17 21.44 -9.66 -15.59
CA TYR A 17 20.33 -9.76 -16.54
C TYR A 17 19.24 -8.70 -16.28
N LEU A 18 18.71 -8.14 -17.37
CA LEU A 18 17.70 -7.07 -17.30
C LEU A 18 16.43 -7.48 -16.53
N PHE A 19 15.97 -8.72 -16.70
CA PHE A 19 14.76 -9.21 -16.03
C PHE A 19 14.94 -9.31 -14.49
N GLN A 20 16.17 -9.54 -14.02
CA GLN A 20 16.47 -9.57 -12.59
C GLN A 20 16.38 -8.18 -11.95
N ARG A 21 16.41 -7.12 -12.74
CA ARG A 21 16.33 -5.74 -12.25
C ARG A 21 14.90 -5.24 -12.06
N HIS A 22 13.92 -6.09 -12.36
CA HIS A 22 12.50 -5.78 -12.32
C HIS A 22 11.81 -6.84 -11.45
N PRO A 23 11.69 -6.60 -10.13
CA PRO A 23 10.91 -7.48 -9.27
C PRO A 23 9.43 -7.46 -9.66
N GLY A 24 8.66 -8.41 -9.13
CA GLY A 24 7.19 -8.37 -9.15
C GLY A 24 6.66 -7.06 -8.57
N ALA A 25 5.48 -6.65 -9.02
CA ALA A 25 4.94 -5.34 -8.73
C ALA A 25 4.63 -5.14 -7.24
N GLU A 26 4.26 -6.23 -6.57
CA GLU A 26 4.13 -6.42 -5.13
C GLU A 26 5.39 -5.99 -4.38
N MET A 27 6.56 -6.52 -4.76
CA MET A 27 7.82 -6.20 -4.09
C MET A 27 8.30 -4.78 -4.47
N ALA A 28 8.00 -4.33 -5.69
CA ALA A 28 8.23 -2.94 -6.08
C ALA A 28 7.45 -1.97 -5.18
N GLU A 29 6.22 -2.31 -4.81
CA GLU A 29 5.41 -1.49 -3.90
C GLU A 29 5.80 -1.68 -2.42
N VAL A 30 6.24 -2.87 -1.97
CA VAL A 30 6.85 -3.00 -0.62
C VAL A 30 7.99 -2.02 -0.48
N ALA A 31 8.81 -1.88 -1.53
CA ALA A 31 9.94 -0.96 -1.49
C ALA A 31 9.53 0.50 -1.36
N SER A 32 8.56 0.98 -2.15
CA SER A 32 8.06 2.36 -2.10
C SER A 32 7.38 2.66 -0.76
N MET A 33 6.44 1.82 -0.36
CA MET A 33 5.60 2.03 0.83
C MET A 33 6.43 1.90 2.13
N SER A 34 7.38 0.97 2.17
CA SER A 34 8.32 0.90 3.31
C SER A 34 9.19 2.13 3.40
N MET A 35 9.64 2.70 2.27
CA MET A 35 10.46 3.91 2.29
C MET A 35 9.70 5.10 2.86
N GLU A 36 8.41 5.26 2.53
CA GLU A 36 7.57 6.30 3.11
C GLU A 36 7.50 6.18 4.64
N LEU A 37 7.23 4.98 5.16
CA LEU A 37 7.17 4.71 6.59
C LEU A 37 8.52 4.89 7.28
N LEU A 38 9.59 4.34 6.68
CA LEU A 38 10.95 4.43 7.22
C LEU A 38 11.46 5.87 7.24
N ALA A 39 11.13 6.70 6.25
CA ALA A 39 11.57 8.09 6.18
C ALA A 39 10.73 9.02 7.07
N SER A 40 9.51 8.64 7.43
CA SER A 40 8.56 9.50 8.16
C SER A 40 9.09 10.16 9.45
N PRO A 41 10.01 9.56 10.23
CA PRO A 41 10.57 10.24 11.41
C PRO A 41 11.59 11.35 11.10
N TYR A 42 12.00 11.52 9.83
CA TYR A 42 13.11 12.40 9.43
C TYR A 42 12.67 13.56 8.53
N ILE A 43 11.37 13.85 8.49
CA ILE A 43 10.79 14.84 7.58
C ILE A 43 10.76 16.26 8.17
N ASP A 44 11.08 16.39 9.46
CA ASP A 44 11.18 17.68 10.17
C ASP A 44 12.52 18.38 9.93
N GLN A 45 12.58 19.66 10.30
CA GLN A 45 13.76 20.50 10.15
C GLN A 45 14.97 20.06 10.98
N GLU A 46 14.77 19.41 12.14
CA GLU A 46 15.87 18.92 12.97
C GLU A 46 16.66 17.82 12.25
N HIS A 47 15.95 16.99 11.50
CA HIS A 47 16.52 15.91 10.70
C HIS A 47 16.90 16.35 9.26
N GLY A 48 16.82 17.65 8.95
CA GLY A 48 17.15 18.22 7.63
C GLY A 48 16.02 18.16 6.60
N GLY A 49 14.80 17.86 7.04
CA GLY A 49 13.57 17.96 6.27
C GLY A 49 12.96 19.37 6.22
N TYR A 50 11.71 19.45 5.77
CA TYR A 50 11.03 20.72 5.51
C TYR A 50 10.05 21.11 6.63
N TYR A 51 9.46 20.13 7.30
CA TYR A 51 8.34 20.34 8.21
C TYR A 51 8.78 20.92 9.56
N SER A 52 7.90 21.72 10.17
CA SER A 52 7.98 21.93 11.62
C SER A 52 7.71 20.62 12.36
N GLU A 53 8.07 20.53 13.63
CA GLU A 53 7.79 19.35 14.47
C GLU A 53 6.28 18.99 14.45
N ALA A 54 5.41 19.99 14.65
CA ALA A 54 3.96 19.80 14.62
C ALA A 54 3.43 19.34 13.24
N ASP A 55 3.99 19.86 12.15
CA ASP A 55 3.59 19.42 10.81
C ASP A 55 4.11 18.01 10.50
N ALA A 56 5.30 17.66 10.97
CA ALA A 56 5.87 16.33 10.81
C ALA A 56 5.03 15.30 11.57
N GLU A 57 4.61 15.62 12.80
CA GLU A 57 3.70 14.78 13.58
C GLU A 57 2.37 14.54 12.89
N ARG A 58 1.70 15.63 12.46
CA ARG A 58 0.45 15.53 11.69
C ARG A 58 0.64 14.70 10.41
N SER A 59 1.78 14.85 9.73
CA SER A 59 2.10 14.08 8.53
C SER A 59 2.30 12.59 8.83
N ARG A 60 2.95 12.23 9.95
CA ARG A 60 3.10 10.84 10.42
C ARG A 60 1.74 10.21 10.75
N ARG A 61 0.91 10.91 11.53
CA ARG A 61 -0.47 10.51 11.82
C ARG A 61 -1.25 10.23 10.54
N GLY A 62 -1.26 11.20 9.63
CA GLY A 62 -1.97 11.05 8.35
C GLY A 62 -1.41 9.93 7.48
N LEU A 63 -0.11 9.62 7.53
CA LEU A 63 0.47 8.48 6.82
C LEU A 63 -0.06 7.14 7.36
N LEU A 64 -0.09 6.99 8.68
CA LEU A 64 -0.59 5.78 9.34
C LEU A 64 -2.11 5.60 9.14
N GLU A 65 -2.90 6.66 9.29
CA GLU A 65 -4.34 6.64 9.01
C GLU A 65 -4.61 6.25 7.55
N ARG A 66 -3.88 6.83 6.60
CA ARG A 66 -3.98 6.44 5.18
C ARG A 66 -3.63 4.98 4.96
N ALA A 67 -2.62 4.43 5.65
CA ALA A 67 -2.26 3.02 5.52
C ALA A 67 -3.39 2.09 5.98
N VAL A 68 -4.13 2.45 7.04
CA VAL A 68 -5.30 1.68 7.50
C VAL A 68 -6.47 1.81 6.54
N HIS A 69 -6.86 3.04 6.18
CA HIS A 69 -7.96 3.30 5.24
C HIS A 69 -7.70 2.73 3.85
N PHE A 70 -6.43 2.55 3.48
CA PHE A 70 -6.06 1.95 2.21
C PHE A 70 -6.62 0.53 2.03
N PHE A 71 -6.71 -0.28 3.09
CA PHE A 71 -7.16 -1.66 2.98
C PHE A 71 -8.62 -1.78 2.52
N THR A 72 -9.52 -0.94 3.04
CA THR A 72 -10.94 -0.96 2.63
C THR A 72 -11.12 -0.48 1.20
N HIS A 73 -10.32 0.52 0.78
CA HIS A 73 -10.29 0.95 -0.61
C HIS A 73 -9.76 -0.15 -1.53
N CYS A 74 -8.65 -0.80 -1.15
CA CYS A 74 -8.03 -1.88 -1.90
C CYS A 74 -9.00 -3.05 -2.11
N ALA A 75 -9.66 -3.49 -1.04
CA ALA A 75 -10.66 -4.56 -1.09
C ALA A 75 -11.85 -4.20 -2.01
N SER A 76 -12.29 -2.94 -1.97
CA SER A 76 -13.36 -2.45 -2.86
C SER A 76 -12.96 -2.52 -4.34
N VAL A 77 -11.73 -2.08 -4.66
CA VAL A 77 -11.21 -2.05 -6.03
C VAL A 77 -11.02 -3.46 -6.58
N ASP A 78 -10.37 -4.34 -5.81
CA ASP A 78 -10.14 -5.72 -6.24
C ASP A 78 -11.47 -6.48 -6.41
N ALA A 79 -12.38 -6.42 -5.43
CA ALA A 79 -13.67 -7.09 -5.52
C ALA A 79 -14.51 -6.58 -6.71
N PHE A 80 -14.44 -5.28 -7.01
CA PHE A 80 -15.15 -4.71 -8.14
C PHE A 80 -14.59 -5.22 -9.46
N GLN A 81 -13.26 -5.28 -9.57
CA GLN A 81 -12.60 -5.77 -10.77
C GLN A 81 -12.85 -7.27 -10.98
N GLN A 82 -12.72 -8.08 -9.93
CA GLN A 82 -13.08 -9.50 -9.97
C GLN A 82 -14.51 -9.70 -10.48
N TRP A 83 -15.49 -8.97 -9.93
CA TRP A 83 -16.87 -9.04 -10.38
C TRP A 83 -17.02 -8.63 -11.86
N MET A 84 -16.42 -7.51 -12.26
CA MET A 84 -16.52 -6.98 -13.62
C MET A 84 -16.05 -7.98 -14.69
N TYR A 85 -14.99 -8.74 -14.40
CA TYR A 85 -14.41 -9.70 -15.36
C TYR A 85 -15.01 -11.11 -15.28
N THR A 86 -15.69 -11.47 -14.19
CA THR A 86 -16.21 -12.83 -13.98
C THR A 86 -17.73 -12.95 -14.15
N THR A 87 -18.42 -11.82 -14.33
CA THR A 87 -19.88 -11.76 -14.35
C THR A 87 -20.37 -11.09 -15.64
N PRO A 88 -21.39 -11.64 -16.37
CA PRO A 88 -21.89 -11.06 -17.62
C PRO A 88 -22.33 -9.60 -17.50
N GLU A 89 -22.94 -9.24 -16.36
CA GLU A 89 -23.42 -7.90 -16.02
C GLU A 89 -22.29 -6.87 -15.94
N GLY A 90 -21.04 -7.31 -15.75
CA GLY A 90 -19.87 -6.43 -15.76
C GLY A 90 -19.63 -5.70 -17.09
N ARG A 91 -20.30 -6.13 -18.17
CA ARG A 91 -20.28 -5.46 -19.48
C ARG A 91 -21.20 -4.24 -19.57
N ASP A 92 -22.18 -4.15 -18.67
CA ASP A 92 -23.12 -3.04 -18.63
C ASP A 92 -22.55 -1.87 -17.82
N ALA A 93 -22.82 -0.64 -18.27
CA ALA A 93 -22.28 0.56 -17.61
C ALA A 93 -23.00 0.84 -16.29
N ASP A 94 -24.33 0.80 -16.28
CA ASP A 94 -25.12 1.11 -15.10
C ASP A 94 -24.93 0.04 -14.01
N ALA A 95 -24.83 -1.23 -14.41
CA ALA A 95 -24.54 -2.33 -13.49
C ALA A 95 -23.17 -2.17 -12.80
N ARG A 96 -22.16 -1.63 -13.50
CA ARG A 96 -20.85 -1.33 -12.90
C ARG A 96 -20.95 -0.25 -11.84
N ASP A 97 -21.69 0.82 -12.11
CA ASP A 97 -21.90 1.90 -11.14
C ASP A 97 -22.65 1.41 -9.90
N GLN A 98 -23.71 0.62 -10.09
CA GLN A 98 -24.45 0.02 -8.98
C GLN A 98 -23.59 -0.94 -8.16
N LYS A 99 -22.79 -1.77 -8.83
CA LYS A 99 -21.89 -2.69 -8.12
C LYS A 99 -20.81 -1.93 -7.34
N TRP A 100 -20.27 -0.86 -7.89
CA TRP A 100 -19.32 -0.02 -7.18
C TRP A 100 -19.94 0.55 -5.89
N LEU A 101 -21.14 1.13 -5.96
CA LEU A 101 -21.86 1.64 -4.78
C LEU A 101 -22.15 0.55 -3.74
N GLU A 102 -22.51 -0.66 -4.16
CA GLU A 102 -22.68 -1.82 -3.28
C GLU A 102 -21.38 -2.17 -2.53
N LEU A 103 -20.27 -2.32 -3.26
CA LEU A 103 -18.99 -2.70 -2.69
C LEU A 103 -18.42 -1.62 -1.78
N ARG A 104 -18.58 -0.35 -2.15
CA ARG A 104 -18.17 0.77 -1.29
C ARG A 104 -18.92 0.79 0.03
N ARG A 105 -20.24 0.58 0.03
CA ARG A 105 -21.01 0.43 1.27
C ARG A 105 -20.53 -0.75 2.12
N ARG A 106 -20.26 -1.90 1.48
CA ARG A 106 -19.77 -3.09 2.20
C ARG A 106 -18.44 -2.85 2.92
N PHE A 107 -17.48 -2.18 2.30
CA PHE A 107 -16.12 -2.04 2.83
C PHE A 107 -15.86 -0.75 3.60
N GLU A 108 -16.56 0.34 3.28
CA GLU A 108 -16.45 1.61 4.03
C GLU A 108 -17.38 1.67 5.24
N GLY A 109 -18.42 0.82 5.27
CA GLY A 109 -19.47 0.89 6.28
C GLY A 109 -20.36 2.12 6.12
N ASP A 110 -21.06 2.45 7.21
CA ASP A 110 -22.06 3.52 7.28
C ASP A 110 -21.56 4.79 8.00
N GLU A 111 -20.26 4.85 8.33
CA GLU A 111 -19.65 5.99 9.05
C GLU A 111 -19.54 7.27 8.20
N VAL A 112 -19.57 7.12 6.87
CA VAL A 112 -19.50 8.24 5.93
C VAL A 112 -20.85 8.43 5.26
N ASP A 113 -21.46 9.60 5.48
CA ASP A 113 -22.71 9.98 4.85
C ASP A 113 -22.49 10.39 3.38
N TRP A 114 -23.06 9.60 2.48
CA TRP A 114 -23.07 9.85 1.03
C TRP A 114 -24.45 10.29 0.52
N SER A 115 -25.37 10.68 1.41
CA SER A 115 -26.73 11.05 1.05
C SER A 115 -26.76 12.15 -0.02
N GLY A 116 -27.35 11.82 -1.17
CA GLY A 116 -27.44 12.74 -2.31
C GLY A 116 -26.15 12.90 -3.13
N LEU A 117 -25.11 12.10 -2.85
CA LEU A 117 -23.78 12.19 -3.50
C LEU A 117 -23.40 10.91 -4.27
N ASP A 118 -24.38 10.16 -4.76
CA ASP A 118 -24.13 8.91 -5.49
C ASP A 118 -23.29 9.13 -6.76
N ALA A 119 -23.54 10.21 -7.49
CA ALA A 119 -22.81 10.53 -8.71
C ALA A 119 -21.31 10.79 -8.43
N GLU A 120 -21.01 11.53 -7.37
CA GLU A 120 -19.65 11.81 -6.91
C GLU A 120 -18.97 10.53 -6.41
N ARG A 121 -19.72 9.67 -5.70
CA ARG A 121 -19.20 8.39 -5.22
C ARG A 121 -18.89 7.43 -6.37
N ILE A 122 -19.72 7.42 -7.41
CA ILE A 122 -19.50 6.69 -8.67
C ILE A 122 -18.26 7.24 -9.40
N ALA A 123 -18.16 8.57 -9.57
CA ALA A 123 -17.07 9.20 -10.30
C ALA A 123 -15.66 8.81 -9.77
N ARG A 124 -15.56 8.43 -8.49
CA ARG A 124 -14.30 7.95 -7.89
C ARG A 124 -13.71 6.72 -8.57
N TRP A 125 -14.51 5.77 -9.07
CA TRP A 125 -13.93 4.61 -9.75
C TRP A 125 -13.47 4.96 -11.17
N TYR A 126 -14.17 5.88 -11.85
CA TYR A 126 -13.72 6.41 -13.14
C TYR A 126 -12.40 7.18 -13.05
N TYR A 127 -12.18 7.89 -11.95
CA TYR A 127 -10.93 8.63 -11.71
C TYR A 127 -9.73 7.71 -11.43
N GLN A 128 -9.96 6.43 -11.14
CA GLN A 128 -8.92 5.46 -10.80
C GLN A 128 -8.32 4.84 -12.08
N PRO A 129 -7.11 5.26 -12.52
CA PRO A 129 -6.54 4.82 -13.81
C PRO A 129 -6.22 3.32 -13.84
N HIS A 130 -5.99 2.71 -12.67
CA HIS A 130 -5.63 1.31 -12.54
C HIS A 130 -6.69 0.34 -13.07
N PHE A 131 -7.98 0.72 -13.12
CA PHE A 131 -8.99 -0.11 -13.77
C PHE A 131 -8.78 -0.24 -15.28
N PHE A 132 -8.21 0.78 -15.91
CA PHE A 132 -8.09 0.89 -17.36
C PHE A 132 -6.70 0.49 -17.85
N ASP A 133 -5.66 0.90 -17.14
CA ASP A 133 -4.27 0.71 -17.59
C ASP A 133 -3.64 -0.59 -17.08
N TYR A 134 -3.99 -1.02 -15.86
CA TYR A 134 -3.35 -2.17 -15.18
C TYR A 134 -4.36 -3.02 -14.39
N PRO A 135 -5.21 -3.80 -15.07
CA PRO A 135 -6.16 -4.66 -14.38
C PRO A 135 -5.50 -5.64 -13.42
N PHE A 136 -6.18 -5.88 -12.29
CA PHE A 136 -5.78 -6.72 -11.16
C PHE A 136 -4.50 -6.27 -10.43
N TYR A 137 -3.99 -5.08 -10.72
CA TYR A 137 -2.79 -4.58 -10.05
C TYR A 137 -3.06 -4.04 -8.64
N TYR A 138 -4.30 -3.66 -8.32
CA TYR A 138 -4.56 -2.96 -7.06
C TYR A 138 -4.41 -3.86 -5.82
N ILE A 139 -4.68 -5.16 -5.94
CA ILE A 139 -4.47 -6.13 -4.85
C ILE A 139 -3.00 -6.21 -4.43
N GLU A 140 -2.08 -5.99 -5.37
CA GLU A 140 -0.63 -5.99 -5.12
C GLU A 140 -0.23 -4.91 -4.13
N TYR A 141 -0.90 -3.75 -4.16
CA TYR A 141 -0.71 -2.72 -3.14
C TYR A 141 -1.19 -3.16 -1.76
N GLY A 142 -2.29 -3.92 -1.67
CA GLY A 142 -2.80 -4.46 -0.41
C GLY A 142 -1.80 -5.43 0.24
N ILE A 143 -1.27 -6.35 -0.57
CA ILE A 143 -0.24 -7.30 -0.12
C ILE A 143 1.05 -6.53 0.26
N ALA A 144 1.45 -5.56 -0.55
CA ALA A 144 2.61 -4.72 -0.29
C ALA A 144 2.50 -3.86 0.97
N GLN A 145 1.32 -3.29 1.26
CA GLN A 145 1.08 -2.48 2.46
C GLN A 145 1.29 -3.32 3.73
N LEU A 146 0.85 -4.59 3.74
CA LEU A 146 1.12 -5.53 4.84
C LEU A 146 2.61 -5.86 4.97
N GLY A 147 3.32 -6.02 3.86
CA GLY A 147 4.78 -6.19 3.87
C GLY A 147 5.51 -4.95 4.42
N ALA A 148 5.10 -3.76 3.98
CA ALA A 148 5.69 -2.50 4.38
C ALA A 148 5.49 -2.17 5.86
N LEU A 149 4.30 -2.45 6.40
CA LEU A 149 4.03 -2.29 7.83
C LEU A 149 4.86 -3.24 8.69
N GLN A 150 5.18 -4.45 8.21
CA GLN A 150 6.12 -5.36 8.89
C GLN A 150 7.55 -4.83 8.88
N VAL A 151 8.02 -4.28 7.75
CA VAL A 151 9.35 -3.62 7.68
C VAL A 151 9.42 -2.45 8.65
N TRP A 152 8.35 -1.63 8.70
CA TRP A 152 8.25 -0.52 9.63
C TRP A 152 8.22 -0.97 11.10
N ARG A 153 7.40 -1.96 11.46
CA ARG A 153 7.39 -2.60 12.79
C ARG A 153 8.78 -3.02 13.25
N ASN A 154 9.54 -3.66 12.36
CA ASN A 154 10.89 -4.10 12.67
C ASN A 154 11.81 -2.89 12.95
N SER A 155 11.55 -1.76 12.27
CA SER A 155 12.31 -0.53 12.44
C SER A 155 12.04 0.21 13.76
N LEU A 156 10.86 0.03 14.35
CA LEU A 156 10.52 0.58 15.68
C LEU A 156 11.36 -0.08 16.78
N ASN A 157 11.72 -1.35 16.60
CA ASN A 157 12.54 -2.11 17.55
C ASN A 157 14.05 -1.95 17.31
N GLU A 158 14.53 -2.23 16.08
CA GLU A 158 15.96 -2.19 15.73
C GLU A 158 16.17 -1.59 14.34
N ARG A 159 16.07 -0.26 14.27
CA ARG A 159 16.11 0.48 13.00
C ARG A 159 17.30 0.19 12.08
N PRO A 160 18.56 0.16 12.54
CA PRO A 160 19.69 -0.14 11.65
C PRO A 160 19.59 -1.53 11.00
N SER A 161 19.04 -2.50 11.74
CA SER A 161 18.85 -3.86 11.30
C SER A 161 17.73 -3.98 10.28
N ALA A 162 16.59 -3.34 10.54
CA ALA A 162 15.46 -3.28 9.61
C ALA A 162 15.84 -2.62 8.29
N VAL A 163 16.54 -1.48 8.32
CA VAL A 163 16.99 -0.77 7.10
C VAL A 163 17.99 -1.61 6.31
N ARG A 164 18.91 -2.31 6.99
CA ARG A 164 19.86 -3.22 6.33
C ARG A 164 19.13 -4.35 5.60
N ARG A 165 18.23 -5.07 6.28
CA ARG A 165 17.42 -6.16 5.70
C ARG A 165 16.57 -5.69 4.53
N TYR A 166 15.92 -4.55 4.69
CA TYR A 166 15.18 -3.89 3.62
C TYR A 166 16.06 -3.68 2.37
N ARG A 167 17.25 -3.09 2.52
CA ARG A 167 18.19 -2.87 1.41
C ARG A 167 18.70 -4.17 0.79
N GLU A 168 18.99 -5.18 1.61
CA GLU A 168 19.39 -6.51 1.15
C GLU A 168 18.29 -7.14 0.28
N ALA A 169 17.03 -7.07 0.71
CA ALA A 169 15.89 -7.54 -0.08
C ALA A 169 15.75 -6.80 -1.41
N LEU A 170 15.94 -5.46 -1.43
CA LEU A 170 15.91 -4.68 -2.68
C LEU A 170 17.04 -5.06 -3.64
N ALA A 171 18.21 -5.39 -3.11
CA ALA A 171 19.36 -5.78 -3.94
C ALA A 171 19.13 -7.11 -4.68
N LEU A 172 18.23 -7.97 -4.18
CA LEU A 172 17.86 -9.23 -4.84
C LEU A 172 17.09 -9.00 -6.15
N GLY A 173 16.40 -7.87 -6.31
CA GLY A 173 15.55 -7.61 -7.48
C GLY A 173 14.54 -8.73 -7.72
N GLY A 174 14.41 -9.18 -8.97
CA GLY A 174 13.56 -10.30 -9.40
C GLY A 174 14.27 -11.66 -9.42
N THR A 175 15.31 -11.87 -8.61
CA THR A 175 16.07 -13.14 -8.61
C THR A 175 15.46 -14.24 -7.75
N ARG A 176 14.50 -13.90 -6.88
CA ARG A 176 13.88 -14.79 -5.90
C ARG A 176 12.36 -14.72 -6.01
N PRO A 177 11.64 -15.79 -5.62
CA PRO A 177 10.18 -15.75 -5.53
C PRO A 177 9.72 -14.82 -4.41
N LEU A 178 8.47 -14.36 -4.50
CA LEU A 178 7.90 -13.36 -3.59
C LEU A 178 8.05 -13.70 -2.08
N PRO A 179 7.79 -14.94 -1.62
CA PRO A 179 7.97 -15.28 -0.21
C PRO A 179 9.41 -15.10 0.28
N GLU A 180 10.41 -15.48 -0.53
CA GLU A 180 11.83 -15.32 -0.20
C GLU A 180 12.23 -13.83 -0.16
N LEU A 181 11.66 -13.00 -1.04
CA LEU A 181 11.88 -11.54 -1.01
C LEU A 181 11.30 -10.89 0.25
N TYR A 182 10.10 -11.32 0.67
CA TYR A 182 9.49 -10.86 1.92
C TYR A 182 10.33 -11.28 3.14
N GLU A 183 10.76 -12.54 3.18
CA GLU A 183 11.61 -13.06 4.26
C GLU A 183 12.92 -12.29 4.36
N ALA A 184 13.58 -11.99 3.23
CA ALA A 184 14.78 -11.17 3.19
C ALA A 184 14.55 -9.79 3.82
N ALA A 185 13.39 -9.16 3.55
CA ALA A 185 13.01 -7.87 4.13
C ALA A 185 12.61 -7.96 5.62
N GLY A 186 12.50 -9.16 6.19
CA GLY A 186 12.00 -9.37 7.55
C GLY A 186 10.48 -9.34 7.66
N ALA A 187 9.79 -9.60 6.56
CA ALA A 187 8.34 -9.72 6.47
C ALA A 187 7.94 -11.16 6.10
N ARG A 188 6.64 -11.45 6.19
CA ARG A 188 6.01 -12.64 5.63
C ARG A 188 4.74 -12.24 4.88
N LEU A 189 4.29 -13.09 3.96
CA LEU A 189 2.97 -12.90 3.35
C LEU A 189 1.88 -13.21 4.39
N ILE A 190 0.92 -12.31 4.50
CA ILE A 190 -0.21 -12.42 5.44
C ILE A 190 -1.49 -12.53 4.62
N PHE A 191 -2.22 -13.62 4.81
CA PHE A 191 -3.48 -13.90 4.10
C PHE A 191 -4.63 -14.27 5.05
N ASP A 192 -4.42 -14.07 6.35
CA ASP A 192 -5.37 -14.41 7.40
C ASP A 192 -5.70 -13.19 8.27
N SER A 193 -6.82 -13.28 8.98
CA SER A 193 -7.31 -12.21 9.84
C SER A 193 -6.46 -11.98 11.08
N GLU A 194 -5.71 -12.99 11.53
CA GLU A 194 -4.88 -12.90 12.74
C GLU A 194 -3.67 -12.00 12.47
N GLY A 195 -2.93 -12.27 11.39
CA GLY A 195 -1.82 -11.43 10.96
C GLY A 195 -2.27 -10.02 10.56
N MET A 196 -3.45 -9.87 9.95
CA MET A 196 -3.99 -8.53 9.68
C MET A 196 -4.28 -7.79 10.99
N ARG A 197 -4.88 -8.44 11.98
CA ARG A 197 -5.13 -7.85 13.31
C ARG A 197 -3.83 -7.45 14.02
N GLU A 198 -2.81 -8.30 13.97
CA GLU A 198 -1.48 -8.00 14.53
C GLU A 198 -0.93 -6.69 13.96
N ILE A 199 -0.98 -6.54 12.63
CA ILE A 199 -0.42 -5.38 11.95
C ILE A 199 -1.26 -4.12 12.15
N ILE A 200 -2.59 -4.23 12.14
CA ILE A 200 -3.47 -3.08 12.42
C ILE A 200 -3.33 -2.63 13.87
N GLY A 201 -3.26 -3.55 14.83
CA GLY A 201 -3.08 -3.22 16.24
C GLY A 201 -1.82 -2.40 16.50
N LEU A 202 -0.70 -2.74 15.83
CA LEU A 202 0.52 -1.94 15.89
C LEU A 202 0.30 -0.49 15.39
N VAL A 203 -0.42 -0.33 14.27
CA VAL A 203 -0.68 1.01 13.73
C VAL A 203 -1.56 1.82 14.68
N GLU A 204 -2.55 1.20 15.30
CA GLU A 204 -3.42 1.82 16.30
C GLU A 204 -2.64 2.23 17.56
N GLU A 205 -1.75 1.37 18.07
CA GLU A 205 -0.86 1.66 19.19
C GLU A 205 0.01 2.88 18.90
N GLU A 206 0.64 2.93 17.72
CA GLU A 206 1.49 4.06 17.32
C GLU A 206 0.67 5.33 17.11
N LEU A 207 -0.53 5.25 16.51
CA LEU A 207 -1.45 6.39 16.36
C LEU A 207 -1.89 6.98 17.71
N ALA A 208 -1.97 6.16 18.76
CA ALA A 208 -2.30 6.61 20.11
C ALA A 208 -1.16 7.40 20.78
N THR A 209 0.06 7.31 20.26
CA THR A 209 1.22 8.08 20.76
C THR A 209 1.35 9.47 20.14
N LEU A 210 0.63 9.75 19.04
CA LEU A 210 0.68 11.01 18.32
C LEU A 210 -0.46 11.93 18.79
N ASP A 211 -0.22 13.24 18.84
CA ASP A 211 -1.25 14.22 19.18
C ASP A 211 -2.42 14.17 18.17
N PRO A 212 -3.68 14.29 18.62
CA PRO A 212 -4.86 14.32 17.76
C PRO A 212 -4.88 15.47 16.74
#